data_AF-A0A7C4RJ90-F1
#
_entry.id   AF-A0A7C4RJ90-F1
#
_cell.length_a   1.000
_cell.length_b   1.000
_cell.length_c   1.000
_cell.angle_alpha   90.00
_cell.angle_beta   90.00
_cell.angle_gamma   90.00
#
_symmetry.space_group_name_H-M   'P 1'
#
loop_
_entity.id
_entity.type
_entity.pdbx_description
1 polymer ?
#
loop_
_entity_poly.entity_id
_entity_poly.type
_entity_poly.pdbx_seq_one_letter_code
_entity_poly.pdbx_strand_id
1 'polypeptide(L)'
;MEDEETIGLEYLKTYLGGIVDKLNKLKDKLDTFEKLTEELNKKEEEFLTTSSKIKELNEKMLYYFEGFDSYKELQSIRRSIEEIEIDYKREESSIKEKIMSVEFSVDKLNEYIKELSTFLEDKTKQLMNWGGAQKEIFNKSVERVRDSLVLLRRLLNTLAKRVESISDKHDLKDYISLKRIEIQQIEDEVPAEVENLNKRSLESLKGLYVKTMNDISLVRESLRNFAVKNGVLDEREIVVLETIYELGRREFEFNELIELLKGRIPVESVDLQNLLLSLSWKGFLILKLITE
;
A
#
# COMPACT_ATOMS: atom_id res chain seq x y z
N MET A 1 -78.71 2.91 -40.24
CA MET A 1 -77.84 3.31 -41.36
C MET A 1 -76.62 3.88 -40.69
N GLU A 2 -75.53 3.12 -40.73
CA GLU A 2 -74.22 3.63 -40.30
C GLU A 2 -73.82 4.70 -41.33
N ASP A 3 -73.49 5.89 -40.85
CA ASP A 3 -72.94 6.95 -41.69
C ASP A 3 -71.60 6.47 -42.22
N GLU A 4 -71.55 6.06 -43.49
CA GLU A 4 -70.30 5.80 -44.20
C GLU A 4 -69.59 7.13 -44.46
N GLU A 5 -68.75 7.55 -43.50
CA GLU A 5 -67.83 8.67 -43.70
C GLU A 5 -66.80 8.31 -44.79
N THR A 6 -66.92 8.96 -45.95
CA THR A 6 -65.98 8.82 -47.05
C THR A 6 -64.74 9.67 -46.77
N ILE A 7 -63.70 9.07 -46.20
CA ILE A 7 -62.44 9.75 -45.91
C ILE A 7 -61.54 9.75 -47.16
N GLY A 8 -61.07 10.92 -47.58
CA GLY A 8 -60.15 11.05 -48.72
C GLY A 8 -58.81 10.35 -48.47
N LEU A 9 -58.32 9.59 -49.46
CA LEU A 9 -57.02 8.90 -49.41
C LEU A 9 -55.85 9.85 -49.12
N GLU A 10 -55.90 11.09 -49.60
CA GLU A 10 -54.93 12.15 -49.27
C GLU A 10 -54.87 12.46 -47.75
N TYR A 11 -56.03 12.50 -47.09
CA TYR A 11 -56.13 12.76 -45.64
C TYR A 11 -55.54 11.59 -44.85
N LEU A 12 -55.89 10.35 -45.21
CA LEU A 12 -55.31 9.15 -44.61
C LEU A 12 -53.79 9.09 -44.78
N LYS A 13 -53.28 9.44 -45.98
CA LYS A 13 -51.83 9.49 -46.25
C LYS A 13 -51.11 10.52 -45.38
N THR A 14 -51.69 11.70 -45.22
CA THR A 14 -51.13 12.78 -44.39
C THR A 14 -51.17 12.41 -42.90
N TYR A 15 -52.30 11.83 -42.45
CA TYR A 15 -52.48 11.36 -41.08
C TYR A 15 -51.49 10.25 -40.72
N LEU A 16 -51.35 9.23 -41.58
CA LEU A 16 -50.39 8.13 -41.42
C LEU A 16 -48.94 8.65 -41.45
N GLY A 17 -48.63 9.59 -42.36
CA GLY A 17 -47.32 10.25 -42.39
C GLY A 17 -46.98 10.94 -41.07
N GLY A 18 -47.93 11.67 -40.48
CA GLY A 18 -47.77 12.29 -39.17
C GLY A 18 -47.59 11.30 -38.02
N ILE A 19 -48.19 10.11 -38.09
CA ILE A 19 -47.95 9.02 -37.13
C ILE A 19 -46.53 8.47 -37.29
N VAL A 20 -46.11 8.20 -38.52
CA VAL A 20 -44.75 7.71 -38.82
C VAL A 20 -43.69 8.69 -38.31
N ASP A 21 -43.87 9.99 -38.52
CA ASP A 21 -42.94 11.01 -38.01
C ASP A 21 -42.87 11.04 -36.47
N LYS A 22 -44.02 10.86 -35.79
CA LYS A 22 -44.05 10.75 -34.32
C LYS A 22 -43.33 9.50 -33.83
N LEU A 23 -43.52 8.36 -34.50
CA LEU A 23 -42.85 7.10 -34.17
C LEU A 23 -41.34 7.20 -34.40
N ASN A 24 -40.88 7.83 -35.48
CA ASN A 24 -39.46 8.05 -35.73
C ASN A 24 -38.83 8.93 -34.65
N LYS A 25 -39.49 10.04 -34.25
CA LYS A 25 -39.02 10.88 -33.14
C LYS A 25 -38.97 10.14 -31.80
N LEU A 26 -39.90 9.21 -31.56
CA LEU A 26 -39.90 8.37 -30.37
C LEU A 26 -38.73 7.37 -30.41
N LYS A 27 -38.47 6.76 -31.57
CA LYS A 27 -37.33 5.87 -31.78
C LYS A 27 -36.01 6.59 -31.50
N ASP A 28 -35.78 7.77 -32.08
CA ASP A 28 -34.55 8.53 -31.86
C ASP A 28 -34.31 8.84 -30.36
N LYS A 29 -35.39 9.11 -29.62
CA LYS A 29 -35.34 9.30 -28.16
C LYS A 29 -34.98 8.02 -27.41
N LEU A 30 -35.54 6.88 -27.81
CA LEU A 30 -35.21 5.57 -27.22
C LEU A 30 -33.76 5.16 -27.52
N ASP A 31 -33.29 5.36 -28.75
CA ASP A 31 -31.91 5.06 -29.14
C ASP A 31 -30.90 5.95 -28.37
N THR A 32 -31.28 7.20 -28.08
CA THR A 32 -30.47 8.10 -27.23
C THR A 32 -30.44 7.62 -25.78
N PHE A 33 -31.60 7.19 -25.27
CA PHE A 33 -31.73 6.68 -23.91
C PHE A 33 -30.94 5.37 -23.69
N GLU A 34 -30.97 4.46 -24.67
CA GLU A 34 -30.19 3.22 -24.66
C GLU A 34 -28.69 3.53 -24.48
N LYS A 35 -28.14 4.42 -25.32
CA LYS A 35 -26.73 4.81 -25.24
C LYS A 35 -26.34 5.42 -23.88
N LEU A 36 -27.18 6.31 -23.36
CA LEU A 36 -26.93 6.94 -22.06
C LEU A 36 -26.97 5.93 -20.91
N THR A 37 -27.86 4.94 -21.00
CA THR A 37 -27.96 3.86 -20.02
C THR A 37 -26.74 2.93 -20.10
N GLU A 38 -26.26 2.61 -21.30
CA GLU A 38 -25.03 1.82 -21.49
C GLU A 38 -23.80 2.53 -20.92
N GLU A 39 -23.64 3.84 -21.18
CA GLU A 39 -22.55 4.64 -20.61
C GLU A 39 -22.59 4.69 -19.09
N LEU A 40 -23.79 4.84 -18.52
CA LEU A 40 -23.99 4.84 -17.07
C LEU A 40 -23.65 3.49 -16.44
N ASN A 41 -24.15 2.40 -17.03
CA ASN A 41 -23.87 1.04 -16.55
C ASN A 41 -22.37 0.74 -16.53
N LYS A 42 -21.63 1.22 -17.55
CA LYS A 42 -20.17 1.07 -17.59
C LYS A 42 -19.48 1.82 -16.44
N LYS A 43 -19.93 3.03 -16.11
CA LYS A 43 -19.38 3.81 -14.97
C LYS A 43 -19.71 3.15 -13.64
N GLU A 44 -20.92 2.61 -13.51
CA GLU A 44 -21.33 1.88 -12.31
C GLU A 44 -20.50 0.60 -12.13
N GLU A 45 -20.28 -0.16 -13.20
CA GLU A 45 -19.41 -1.34 -13.21
C GLU A 45 -17.97 -1.00 -12.81
N GLU A 46 -17.43 0.09 -13.36
CA GLU A 46 -16.10 0.60 -12.99
C GLU A 46 -16.04 0.96 -11.50
N PHE A 47 -17.02 1.70 -11.00
CA PHE A 47 -17.13 2.07 -9.58
C PHE A 47 -17.18 0.83 -8.67
N LEU A 48 -18.07 -0.13 -8.94
CA LEU A 48 -18.25 -1.33 -8.13
C LEU A 48 -17.01 -2.21 -8.14
N THR A 49 -16.38 -2.37 -9.31
CA THR A 49 -15.14 -3.13 -9.45
C THR A 49 -13.99 -2.48 -8.67
N THR A 50 -13.90 -1.15 -8.73
CA THR A 50 -12.87 -0.37 -8.03
C THR A 50 -13.08 -0.44 -6.52
N SER A 51 -14.31 -0.23 -6.05
CA SER A 51 -14.70 -0.33 -4.65
C SER A 51 -14.35 -1.71 -4.07
N SER A 52 -14.75 -2.77 -4.77
CA SER A 52 -14.47 -4.16 -4.35
C SER A 52 -12.98 -4.43 -4.19
N LYS A 53 -12.16 -4.04 -5.19
CA LYS A 53 -10.70 -4.23 -5.15
C LYS A 53 -10.04 -3.51 -3.98
N ILE A 54 -10.39 -2.24 -3.76
CA ILE A 54 -9.80 -1.41 -2.70
C ILE A 54 -10.23 -1.92 -1.32
N LYS A 55 -11.49 -2.35 -1.19
CA LYS A 55 -12.01 -2.95 0.04
C LYS A 55 -11.31 -4.26 0.37
N GLU A 56 -11.20 -5.17 -0.59
CA GLU A 56 -10.49 -6.44 -0.41
C GLU A 56 -9.04 -6.20 0.01
N LEU A 57 -8.35 -5.29 -0.67
CA LEU A 57 -6.97 -4.93 -0.33
C LEU A 57 -6.87 -4.34 1.08
N ASN A 58 -7.82 -3.46 1.46
CA ASN A 58 -7.86 -2.88 2.80
C ASN A 58 -7.96 -3.95 3.89
N GLU A 59 -8.84 -4.94 3.69
CA GLU A 59 -8.99 -6.05 4.62
C GLU A 59 -7.71 -6.87 4.72
N LYS A 60 -7.08 -7.22 3.58
CA LYS A 60 -5.78 -7.93 3.59
C LYS A 60 -4.71 -7.15 4.35
N MET A 61 -4.65 -5.82 4.16
CA MET A 61 -3.71 -4.96 4.85
C MET A 61 -4.00 -4.85 6.35
N LEU A 62 -5.27 -4.77 6.76
CA LEU A 62 -5.65 -4.77 8.18
C LEU A 62 -5.17 -6.03 8.91
N TYR A 63 -5.29 -7.20 8.27
CA TYR A 63 -4.75 -8.45 8.82
C TYR A 63 -3.22 -8.42 8.85
N TYR A 64 -2.58 -7.96 7.76
CA TYR A 64 -1.12 -7.89 7.67
C TYR A 64 -0.49 -7.00 8.76
N PHE A 65 -1.12 -5.85 9.04
CA PHE A 65 -0.65 -4.84 9.99
C PHE A 65 -1.26 -4.96 11.39
N GLU A 66 -1.97 -6.04 11.70
CA GLU A 66 -2.57 -6.22 13.02
C GLU A 66 -1.52 -6.06 14.15
N GLY A 67 -1.81 -5.18 15.11
CA GLY A 67 -0.89 -4.86 16.21
C GLY A 67 0.16 -3.78 15.91
N PHE A 68 0.09 -3.11 14.76
CA PHE A 68 1.02 -2.04 14.38
C PHE A 68 0.29 -0.70 14.10
N ASP A 69 1.01 0.42 14.12
CA ASP A 69 0.39 1.76 13.99
C ASP A 69 -0.34 1.96 12.65
N SER A 70 0.19 1.41 11.56
CA SER A 70 -0.43 1.44 10.24
C SER A 70 -1.86 0.87 10.22
N TYR A 71 -2.21 0.02 11.20
CA TYR A 71 -3.55 -0.52 11.39
C TYR A 71 -4.61 0.57 11.60
N LYS A 72 -4.28 1.62 12.37
CA LYS A 72 -5.24 2.71 12.68
C LYS A 72 -5.53 3.55 11.43
N GLU A 73 -4.50 3.84 10.64
CA GLU A 73 -4.65 4.54 9.36
C GLU A 73 -5.56 3.76 8.41
N LEU A 74 -5.35 2.44 8.33
CA LEU A 74 -6.17 1.55 7.49
C LEU A 74 -7.62 1.38 7.99
N GLN A 75 -7.85 1.48 9.31
CA GLN A 75 -9.21 1.55 9.84
C GLN A 75 -9.92 2.84 9.43
N SER A 76 -9.20 3.96 9.39
CA SER A 76 -9.77 5.22 8.89
C SER A 76 -10.15 5.09 7.41
N ILE A 77 -9.26 4.52 6.59
CA ILE A 77 -9.53 4.27 5.17
C ILE A 77 -10.75 3.36 5.01
N ARG A 78 -10.85 2.29 5.81
CA ARG A 78 -12.02 1.38 5.80
C ARG A 78 -13.33 2.14 5.99
N ARG A 79 -13.39 3.01 7.01
CA ARG A 79 -14.59 3.81 7.29
C ARG A 79 -14.95 4.73 6.13
N SER A 80 -13.96 5.39 5.53
CA SER A 80 -14.19 6.24 4.36
C SER A 80 -14.69 5.44 3.14
N ILE A 81 -14.23 4.21 2.94
CA ILE A 81 -14.75 3.31 1.89
C ILE A 81 -16.21 2.92 2.21
N GLU A 82 -16.51 2.56 3.46
CA GLU A 82 -17.87 2.22 3.90
C GLU A 82 -18.84 3.41 3.75
N GLU A 83 -18.39 4.63 4.02
CA GLU A 83 -19.15 5.87 3.79
C GLU A 83 -19.48 6.07 2.30
N ILE A 84 -18.52 5.82 1.40
CA ILE A 84 -18.74 5.88 -0.05
C ILE A 84 -19.79 4.85 -0.49
N GLU A 85 -19.76 3.62 0.05
CA GLU A 85 -20.78 2.60 -0.24
C GLU A 85 -22.18 3.01 0.26
N ILE A 86 -22.26 3.66 1.42
CA ILE A 86 -23.52 4.17 1.98
C ILE A 86 -24.06 5.32 1.11
N ASP A 87 -23.19 6.26 0.73
CA ASP A 87 -23.54 7.36 -0.16
C ASP A 87 -24.07 6.84 -1.50
N TYR A 88 -23.40 5.83 -2.07
CA TYR A 88 -23.84 5.20 -3.31
C TYR A 88 -25.25 4.62 -3.20
N LYS A 89 -25.54 3.82 -2.16
CA LYS A 89 -26.87 3.24 -1.95
C LYS A 89 -27.95 4.30 -1.73
N ARG A 90 -27.61 5.41 -1.07
CA ARG A 90 -28.52 6.54 -0.86
C ARG A 90 -28.83 7.22 -2.19
N GLU A 91 -27.82 7.50 -3.01
CA GLU A 91 -28.00 8.15 -4.30
C GLU A 91 -28.78 7.25 -5.28
N GLU A 92 -28.47 5.95 -5.31
CA GLU A 92 -29.20 4.95 -6.08
C GLU A 92 -30.70 4.93 -5.71
N SER A 93 -31.01 4.95 -4.41
CA SER A 93 -32.40 4.96 -3.92
C SER A 93 -33.12 6.27 -4.27
N SER A 94 -32.44 7.41 -4.08
CA SER A 94 -32.95 8.75 -4.44
C SER A 94 -33.33 8.83 -5.92
N ILE A 95 -32.47 8.34 -6.80
CA ILE A 95 -32.74 8.36 -8.25
C ILE A 95 -33.88 7.42 -8.62
N LYS A 96 -33.94 6.22 -8.03
CA LYS A 96 -35.06 5.29 -8.24
C LYS A 96 -36.40 5.95 -7.86
N GLU A 97 -36.47 6.64 -6.72
CA GLU A 97 -37.66 7.38 -6.31
C GLU A 97 -38.00 8.53 -7.26
N LYS A 98 -37.00 9.30 -7.72
CA LYS A 98 -37.18 10.36 -8.72
C LYS A 98 -37.70 9.83 -10.06
N ILE A 99 -37.28 8.63 -10.49
CA ILE A 99 -37.76 8.00 -11.72
C ILE A 99 -39.19 7.49 -11.55
N MET A 100 -39.53 6.90 -10.40
CA MET A 100 -40.87 6.37 -10.13
C MET A 100 -41.95 7.43 -9.91
N SER A 101 -41.58 8.62 -9.42
CA SER A 101 -42.52 9.67 -9.01
C SER A 101 -42.92 10.63 -10.14
N VAL A 102 -42.35 10.51 -11.34
CA VAL A 102 -42.49 11.50 -12.40
C VAL A 102 -43.00 10.86 -13.70
N GLU A 103 -43.91 11.56 -14.39
CA GLU A 103 -44.35 11.19 -15.73
C GLU A 103 -43.15 11.19 -16.70
N PHE A 104 -43.02 10.12 -17.50
CA PHE A 104 -41.84 9.85 -18.31
C PHE A 104 -41.42 11.07 -19.16
N SER A 105 -40.23 11.61 -18.89
CA SER A 105 -39.62 12.69 -19.66
C SER A 105 -38.16 12.38 -19.94
N VAL A 106 -37.80 12.42 -21.23
CA VAL A 106 -36.43 12.18 -21.70
C VAL A 106 -35.47 13.23 -21.13
N ASP A 107 -35.90 14.49 -21.01
CA ASP A 107 -35.05 15.56 -20.48
C ASP A 107 -34.70 15.34 -19.01
N LYS A 108 -35.66 14.86 -18.20
CA LYS A 108 -35.45 14.53 -16.79
C LYS A 108 -34.59 13.29 -16.61
N LEU A 109 -34.78 12.27 -17.43
CA LEU A 109 -33.91 11.08 -17.43
C LEU A 109 -32.47 11.45 -17.78
N ASN A 110 -32.27 12.32 -18.78
CA ASN A 110 -30.94 12.82 -19.13
C ASN A 110 -30.29 13.56 -17.96
N GLU A 111 -31.06 14.39 -17.23
CA GLU A 111 -30.60 15.08 -16.02
C GLU A 111 -30.16 14.08 -14.95
N TYR A 112 -30.99 13.08 -14.64
CA TYR A 112 -30.66 12.06 -13.62
C TYR A 112 -29.46 11.19 -13.99
N ILE A 113 -29.35 10.77 -15.26
CA ILE A 113 -28.20 10.00 -15.74
C ILE A 113 -26.91 10.83 -15.62
N LYS A 114 -27.00 12.13 -15.91
CA LYS A 114 -25.85 13.03 -15.78
C LYS A 114 -25.47 13.24 -14.31
N GLU A 115 -26.43 13.46 -13.42
CA GLU A 115 -26.21 13.55 -11.97
C GLU A 115 -25.49 12.29 -11.45
N LEU A 116 -26.02 11.11 -11.76
CA LEU A 116 -25.43 9.85 -11.31
C LEU A 116 -24.06 9.57 -11.93
N SER A 117 -23.88 9.91 -13.21
CA SER A 117 -22.58 9.79 -13.88
C SER A 117 -21.52 10.62 -13.17
N THR A 118 -21.82 11.89 -12.85
CA THR A 118 -20.89 12.77 -12.13
C THR A 118 -20.63 12.27 -10.72
N PHE A 119 -21.65 11.76 -10.03
CA PHE A 119 -21.50 11.16 -8.71
C PHE A 119 -20.56 9.93 -8.76
N LEU A 120 -20.78 9.01 -9.70
CA LEU A 120 -19.98 7.80 -9.85
C LEU A 120 -18.52 8.12 -10.19
N GLU A 121 -18.28 9.08 -11.08
CA GLU A 121 -16.93 9.54 -11.42
C GLU A 121 -16.19 10.11 -10.20
N ASP A 122 -16.85 10.98 -9.43
CA ASP A 122 -16.27 11.58 -8.23
C ASP A 122 -15.95 10.52 -7.17
N LYS A 123 -16.90 9.63 -6.87
CA LYS A 123 -16.69 8.56 -5.88
C LYS A 123 -15.65 7.54 -6.34
N THR A 124 -15.59 7.21 -7.62
CA THR A 124 -14.52 6.36 -8.18
C THR A 124 -13.16 7.01 -8.00
N LYS A 125 -13.03 8.32 -8.26
CA LYS A 125 -11.78 9.05 -8.02
C LYS A 125 -11.39 9.06 -6.54
N GLN A 126 -12.35 9.26 -5.64
CA GLN A 126 -12.10 9.17 -4.19
C GLN A 126 -11.59 7.78 -3.79
N LEU A 127 -12.21 6.71 -4.30
CA LEU A 127 -11.74 5.34 -4.10
C LEU A 127 -10.31 5.15 -4.62
N MET A 128 -10.00 5.58 -5.84
CA MET A 128 -8.64 5.48 -6.40
C MET A 128 -7.59 6.19 -5.52
N ASN A 129 -7.94 7.36 -4.96
CA ASN A 129 -7.06 8.06 -4.01
C ASN A 129 -6.80 7.22 -2.75
N TRP A 130 -7.83 6.56 -2.20
CA TRP A 130 -7.65 5.64 -1.08
C TRP A 130 -6.80 4.42 -1.43
N GLY A 131 -6.95 3.88 -2.64
CA GLY A 131 -6.05 2.83 -3.16
C GLY A 131 -4.59 3.30 -3.23
N GLY A 132 -4.36 4.55 -3.63
CA GLY A 132 -3.04 5.18 -3.58
C GLY A 132 -2.47 5.29 -2.16
N ALA A 133 -3.29 5.76 -1.21
CA ALA A 133 -2.90 5.87 0.20
C ALA A 133 -2.55 4.51 0.83
N GLN A 134 -3.33 3.47 0.54
CA GLN A 134 -3.05 2.09 0.95
C GLN A 134 -1.66 1.63 0.46
N LYS A 135 -1.35 1.87 -0.82
CA LYS A 135 -0.06 1.51 -1.41
C LYS A 135 1.09 2.27 -0.76
N GLU A 136 0.90 3.54 -0.44
CA GLU A 136 1.92 4.35 0.26
C GLU A 136 2.20 3.82 1.68
N ILE A 137 1.15 3.50 2.44
CA ILE A 137 1.27 2.90 3.79
C ILE A 137 2.03 1.58 3.72
N PHE A 138 1.69 0.71 2.76
CA PHE A 138 2.38 -0.55 2.54
C PHE A 138 3.86 -0.35 2.23
N ASN A 139 4.17 0.49 1.23
CA ASN A 139 5.52 0.71 0.76
C ASN A 139 6.42 1.26 1.87
N LYS A 140 5.96 2.27 2.61
CA LYS A 140 6.71 2.82 3.76
C LYS A 140 6.99 1.77 4.81
N SER A 141 6.03 0.90 5.09
CA SER A 141 6.17 -0.13 6.12
C SER A 141 7.14 -1.23 5.69
N VAL A 142 7.06 -1.68 4.43
CA VAL A 142 7.98 -2.68 3.86
C VAL A 142 9.39 -2.11 3.70
N GLU A 143 9.53 -0.83 3.36
CA GLU A 143 10.84 -0.16 3.31
C GLU A 143 11.53 -0.21 4.67
N ARG A 144 10.83 0.07 5.77
CA ARG A 144 11.38 -0.07 7.13
C ARG A 144 11.87 -1.49 7.44
N VAL A 145 11.13 -2.50 7.00
CA VAL A 145 11.53 -3.92 7.16
C VAL A 145 12.80 -4.20 6.34
N ARG A 146 12.83 -3.75 5.08
CA ARG A 146 13.99 -3.92 4.19
C ARG A 146 15.23 -3.23 4.75
N ASP A 147 15.09 -2.01 5.24
CA ASP A 147 16.19 -1.28 5.88
C ASP A 147 16.73 -2.06 7.07
N SER A 148 15.84 -2.55 7.93
CA SER A 148 16.22 -3.36 9.10
C SER A 148 16.95 -4.65 8.70
N LEU A 149 16.49 -5.34 7.66
CA LEU A 149 17.17 -6.52 7.11
C LEU A 149 18.53 -6.18 6.49
N VAL A 150 18.67 -5.04 5.82
CA VAL A 150 19.95 -4.56 5.29
C VAL A 150 20.94 -4.33 6.43
N LEU A 151 20.51 -3.71 7.54
CA LEU A 151 21.37 -3.51 8.70
C LEU A 151 21.78 -4.85 9.33
N LEU A 152 20.83 -5.77 9.45
CA LEU A 152 21.07 -7.10 9.99
C LEU A 152 22.08 -7.89 9.15
N ARG A 153 21.96 -7.82 7.82
CA ARG A 153 22.94 -8.41 6.88
C ARG A 153 24.30 -7.78 6.97
N ARG A 154 24.39 -6.45 7.13
CA ARG A 154 25.68 -5.77 7.34
C ARG A 154 26.35 -6.27 8.60
N LEU A 155 25.62 -6.30 9.72
CA LEU A 155 26.12 -6.84 10.98
C LEU A 155 26.62 -8.28 10.80
N LEU A 156 25.80 -9.17 10.26
CA LEU A 156 26.15 -10.57 10.03
C LEU A 156 27.39 -10.72 9.13
N ASN A 157 27.45 -10.00 8.00
CA ASN A 157 28.58 -10.07 7.09
C ASN A 157 29.88 -9.61 7.75
N THR A 158 29.81 -8.60 8.61
CA THR A 158 31.01 -8.14 9.31
C THR A 158 31.44 -9.11 10.41
N LEU A 159 30.49 -9.69 11.15
CA LEU A 159 30.78 -10.77 12.09
C LEU A 159 31.41 -11.98 11.37
N ALA A 160 30.90 -12.33 10.18
CA ALA A 160 31.44 -13.41 9.36
C ALA A 160 32.92 -13.20 9.01
N LYS A 161 33.29 -12.02 8.51
CA LYS A 161 34.69 -11.66 8.20
C LYS A 161 35.60 -11.79 9.42
N ARG A 162 35.11 -11.36 10.59
CA ARG A 162 35.90 -11.45 11.83
C ARG A 162 36.04 -12.89 12.30
N VAL A 163 34.97 -13.69 12.22
CA VAL A 163 35.01 -15.13 12.50
C VAL A 163 35.98 -15.86 11.55
N GLU A 164 36.03 -15.50 10.27
CA GLU A 164 36.99 -16.05 9.30
C GLU A 164 38.45 -15.79 9.70
N SER A 165 38.73 -14.65 10.33
CA SER A 165 40.08 -14.32 10.84
C SER A 165 40.48 -15.08 12.11
N ILE A 166 39.53 -15.75 12.78
CA ILE A 166 39.77 -16.54 14.00
C ILE A 166 39.89 -18.01 13.58
N SER A 167 41.13 -18.44 13.34
CA SER A 167 41.48 -19.62 12.51
C SER A 167 40.93 -21.00 12.94
N ASP A 168 40.42 -21.20 14.15
CA ASP A 168 40.18 -22.56 14.69
C ASP A 168 38.77 -22.84 15.23
N LYS A 169 37.75 -22.05 14.88
CA LYS A 169 36.40 -22.22 15.45
C LYS A 169 35.32 -22.53 14.40
N HIS A 170 35.20 -23.81 14.04
CA HIS A 170 34.18 -24.31 13.10
C HIS A 170 32.75 -23.96 13.54
N ASP A 171 32.46 -24.10 14.83
CA ASP A 171 31.14 -23.81 15.41
C ASP A 171 30.67 -22.35 15.18
N LEU A 172 31.61 -21.39 15.11
CA LEU A 172 31.29 -19.99 14.83
C LEU A 172 30.88 -19.78 13.37
N LYS A 173 31.52 -20.51 12.44
CA LYS A 173 31.17 -20.45 11.00
C LYS A 173 29.81 -21.09 10.75
N ASP A 174 29.50 -22.18 11.45
CA ASP A 174 28.20 -22.84 11.37
C ASP A 174 27.09 -21.93 11.91
N TYR A 175 27.31 -21.27 13.05
CA TYR A 175 26.36 -20.30 13.58
C TYR A 175 26.07 -19.14 12.61
N ILE A 176 27.10 -18.55 12.00
CA ILE A 176 26.94 -17.49 11.00
C ILE A 176 26.15 -18.00 9.78
N SER A 177 26.39 -19.24 9.35
CA SER A 177 25.68 -19.85 8.22
C SER A 177 24.20 -20.09 8.53
N LEU A 178 23.89 -20.57 9.74
CA LEU A 178 22.51 -20.71 10.20
C LEU A 178 21.80 -19.35 10.25
N LYS A 179 22.45 -18.30 10.75
CA LYS A 179 21.87 -16.95 10.76
C LYS A 179 21.68 -16.36 9.36
N ARG A 180 22.53 -16.69 8.38
CA ARG A 180 22.29 -16.33 6.97
C ARG A 180 20.98 -16.94 6.47
N ILE A 181 20.73 -18.20 6.78
CA ILE A 181 19.51 -18.91 6.38
C ILE A 181 18.28 -18.32 7.06
N GLU A 182 18.34 -18.07 8.37
CA GLU A 182 17.23 -17.43 9.11
C GLU A 182 16.87 -16.05 8.53
N ILE A 183 17.87 -15.21 8.23
CA ILE A 183 17.65 -13.89 7.63
C ILE A 183 17.03 -14.01 6.24
N GLN A 184 17.44 -15.00 5.44
CA GLN A 184 16.85 -15.23 4.13
C GLN A 184 15.38 -15.67 4.24
N GLN A 185 15.07 -16.57 5.17
CA GLN A 185 13.69 -17.00 5.43
C GLN A 185 12.79 -15.83 5.84
N ILE A 186 13.29 -14.93 6.70
CA ILE A 186 12.55 -13.71 7.09
C ILE A 186 12.32 -12.83 5.86
N GLU A 187 13.32 -12.62 5.01
CA GLU A 187 13.17 -11.81 3.79
C GLU A 187 12.15 -12.41 2.82
N ASP A 188 12.16 -13.74 2.64
CA ASP A 188 11.25 -14.44 1.73
C ASP A 188 9.78 -14.35 2.20
N GLU A 189 9.54 -14.16 3.50
CA GLU A 189 8.20 -13.93 4.04
C GLU A 189 7.65 -12.53 3.71
N VAL A 190 8.53 -11.53 3.49
CA VAL A 190 8.15 -10.14 3.20
C VAL A 190 7.53 -10.01 1.81
N PRO A 191 6.28 -9.55 1.69
CA PRO A 191 5.67 -9.35 0.38
C PRO A 191 6.38 -8.24 -0.39
N ALA A 192 6.80 -8.53 -1.62
CA ALA A 192 7.52 -7.58 -2.46
C ALA A 192 6.68 -6.34 -2.86
N GLU A 193 5.39 -6.57 -3.11
CA GLU A 193 4.40 -5.61 -3.61
C GLU A 193 3.06 -5.82 -2.89
N VAL A 194 2.22 -4.77 -2.85
CA VAL A 194 0.94 -4.81 -2.12
C VAL A 194 -0.03 -5.81 -2.74
N GLU A 195 0.02 -5.99 -4.06
CA GLU A 195 -0.79 -6.91 -4.84
C GLU A 195 -0.51 -8.38 -4.48
N ASN A 196 0.68 -8.68 -3.92
CA ASN A 196 1.01 -10.02 -3.45
C ASN A 196 0.23 -10.43 -2.19
N LEU A 197 -0.35 -9.47 -1.46
CA LEU A 197 -1.23 -9.76 -0.33
C LEU A 197 -2.51 -10.49 -0.78
N ASN A 198 -3.03 -10.16 -1.97
CA ASN A 198 -4.26 -10.78 -2.50
C ASN A 198 -4.09 -12.28 -2.79
N LYS A 199 -2.86 -12.74 -3.00
CA LYS A 199 -2.53 -14.16 -3.25
C LYS A 199 -2.47 -14.99 -1.95
N ARG A 200 -2.48 -14.34 -0.78
CA ARG A 200 -2.30 -14.98 0.52
C ARG A 200 -3.64 -15.12 1.25
N SER A 201 -3.78 -16.17 2.06
CA SER A 201 -4.95 -16.33 2.93
C SER A 201 -4.91 -15.30 4.08
N LEU A 202 -6.08 -14.88 4.59
CA LEU A 202 -6.13 -13.92 5.69
C LEU A 202 -5.40 -14.44 6.94
N GLU A 203 -5.52 -15.73 7.21
CA GLU A 203 -4.82 -16.39 8.33
C GLU A 203 -3.31 -16.29 8.19
N SER A 204 -2.76 -16.49 6.99
CA SER A 204 -1.31 -16.37 6.75
C SER A 204 -0.79 -14.93 6.83
N LEU A 205 -1.66 -13.92 6.69
CA LEU A 205 -1.29 -12.52 6.80
C LEU A 205 -1.36 -12.00 8.23
N LYS A 206 -2.19 -12.61 9.07
CA LYS A 206 -2.56 -12.09 10.38
C LYS A 206 -1.32 -11.79 11.24
N GLY A 207 -1.06 -10.51 11.51
CA GLY A 207 0.07 -10.04 12.30
C GLY A 207 1.45 -10.36 11.72
N LEU A 208 1.53 -10.73 10.42
CA LEU A 208 2.78 -11.12 9.77
C LEU A 208 3.80 -9.98 9.81
N TYR A 209 3.38 -8.73 9.66
CA TYR A 209 4.29 -7.58 9.77
C TYR A 209 4.98 -7.52 11.15
N VAL A 210 4.19 -7.64 12.22
CA VAL A 210 4.70 -7.60 13.59
C VAL A 210 5.58 -8.81 13.86
N LYS A 211 5.19 -10.00 13.39
CA LYS A 211 6.01 -11.21 13.47
C LYS A 211 7.37 -10.98 12.80
N THR A 212 7.40 -10.50 11.56
CA THR A 212 8.64 -10.21 10.84
C THR A 212 9.53 -9.22 11.59
N MET A 213 8.98 -8.14 12.13
CA MET A 213 9.75 -7.17 12.92
C MET A 213 10.32 -7.78 14.21
N ASN A 214 9.56 -8.67 14.88
CA ASN A 214 10.02 -9.40 16.05
C ASN A 214 11.13 -10.39 15.68
N ASP A 215 10.98 -11.14 14.58
CA ASP A 215 11.99 -12.09 14.11
C ASP A 215 13.30 -11.37 13.78
N ILE A 216 13.25 -10.22 13.09
CA ILE A 216 14.41 -9.35 12.86
C ILE A 216 15.08 -8.95 14.17
N SER A 217 14.27 -8.54 15.16
CA SER A 217 14.76 -8.09 16.47
C SER A 217 15.44 -9.24 17.23
N LEU A 218 14.86 -10.43 17.23
CA LEU A 218 15.42 -11.63 17.85
C LEU A 218 16.73 -12.04 17.20
N VAL A 219 16.82 -12.00 15.86
CA VAL A 219 18.07 -12.31 15.15
C VAL A 219 19.13 -11.24 15.48
N ARG A 220 18.77 -9.96 15.51
CA ARG A 220 19.68 -8.87 15.90
C ARG A 220 20.25 -9.09 17.31
N GLU A 221 19.40 -9.40 18.28
CA GLU A 221 19.82 -9.68 19.65
C GLU A 221 20.69 -10.94 19.74
N SER A 222 20.34 -12.00 18.99
CA SER A 222 21.15 -13.21 18.91
C SER A 222 22.56 -12.92 18.38
N LEU A 223 22.66 -12.12 17.31
CA LEU A 223 23.96 -11.70 16.75
C LEU A 223 24.76 -10.83 17.71
N ARG A 224 24.12 -9.93 18.46
CA ARG A 224 24.76 -9.13 19.52
C ARG A 224 25.35 -10.02 20.60
N ASN A 225 24.53 -10.90 21.16
CA ASN A 225 24.95 -11.86 22.19
C ASN A 225 26.09 -12.76 21.69
N PHE A 226 26.02 -13.20 20.43
CA PHE A 226 27.10 -13.96 19.80
C PHE A 226 28.40 -13.16 19.70
N ALA A 227 28.32 -11.91 19.24
CA ALA A 227 29.48 -11.05 19.03
C ALA A 227 30.22 -10.77 20.35
N VAL A 228 29.47 -10.46 21.42
CA VAL A 228 30.03 -10.16 22.75
C VAL A 228 30.64 -11.40 23.38
N LYS A 229 29.90 -12.52 23.44
CA LYS A 229 30.36 -13.77 24.08
C LYS A 229 31.62 -14.33 23.44
N ASN A 230 31.81 -14.10 22.15
CA ASN A 230 32.96 -14.61 21.41
C ASN A 230 34.08 -13.56 21.24
N GLY A 231 33.96 -12.38 21.85
CA GLY A 231 34.97 -11.33 21.80
C GLY A 231 35.17 -10.73 20.40
N VAL A 232 34.15 -10.83 19.54
CA VAL A 232 34.16 -10.29 18.18
C VAL A 232 33.99 -8.77 18.22
N LEU A 233 33.09 -8.30 19.08
CA LEU A 233 32.84 -6.91 19.42
C LEU A 233 32.64 -6.79 20.93
N ASP A 234 32.99 -5.64 21.50
CA ASP A 234 32.56 -5.29 22.85
C ASP A 234 31.16 -4.64 22.84
N GLU A 235 30.55 -4.54 24.02
CA GLU A 235 29.20 -4.01 24.18
C GLU A 235 29.07 -2.56 23.69
N ARG A 236 30.12 -1.74 23.90
CA ARG A 236 30.11 -0.32 23.54
C ARG A 236 30.28 -0.14 22.04
N GLU A 237 31.12 -0.96 21.42
CA GLU A 237 31.33 -1.04 19.98
C GLU A 237 30.04 -1.45 19.25
N ILE A 238 29.27 -2.39 19.80
CA ILE A 238 27.97 -2.76 19.21
C ILE A 238 27.00 -1.58 19.26
N VAL A 239 26.89 -0.87 20.38
CA VAL A 239 26.01 0.29 20.49
C VAL A 239 26.40 1.38 19.48
N VAL A 240 27.71 1.66 19.36
CA VAL A 240 28.20 2.62 18.36
C VAL A 240 27.88 2.15 16.95
N LEU A 241 28.15 0.89 16.62
CA LEU A 241 27.91 0.32 15.30
C LEU A 241 26.43 0.37 14.90
N GLU A 242 25.54 -0.02 15.81
CA GLU A 242 24.10 0.01 15.60
C GLU A 242 23.58 1.44 15.40
N THR A 243 24.07 2.38 16.21
CA THR A 243 23.71 3.80 16.07
C THR A 243 24.16 4.35 14.71
N ILE A 244 25.33 3.96 14.22
CA ILE A 244 25.84 4.37 12.91
C ILE A 244 25.01 3.75 11.78
N TYR A 245 24.63 2.48 11.92
CA TYR A 245 23.77 1.80 10.96
C TYR A 245 22.37 2.44 10.86
N GLU A 246 21.84 2.94 11.98
CA GLU A 246 20.59 3.72 12.00
C GLU A 246 20.70 5.09 11.28
N LEU A 247 21.91 5.63 11.09
CA LEU A 247 22.12 6.85 10.32
C LEU A 247 21.99 6.63 8.79
N GLY A 248 21.87 5.39 8.32
CA GLY A 248 21.55 5.03 6.93
C GLY A 248 22.64 5.30 5.89
N ARG A 249 23.71 6.02 6.23
CA ARG A 249 24.84 6.30 5.32
C ARG A 249 25.93 5.22 5.41
N ARG A 250 26.68 5.04 4.33
CA ARG A 250 27.80 4.08 4.25
C ARG A 250 29.17 4.73 4.43
N GLU A 251 29.25 6.04 4.28
CA GLU A 251 30.48 6.81 4.40
C GLU A 251 30.19 8.03 5.27
N PHE A 252 31.14 8.32 6.16
CA PHE A 252 31.10 9.48 7.03
C PHE A 252 32.47 10.13 7.09
N GLU A 253 32.48 11.45 7.18
CA GLU A 253 33.65 12.18 7.64
C GLU A 253 33.82 11.92 9.13
N PHE A 254 35.06 11.65 9.57
CA PHE A 254 35.34 11.22 10.94
C PHE A 254 34.79 12.21 11.99
N ASN A 255 34.99 13.51 11.77
CA ASN A 255 34.56 14.56 12.68
C ASN A 255 33.03 14.77 12.65
N GLU A 256 32.40 14.66 11.48
CA GLU A 256 30.93 14.71 11.34
C GLU A 256 30.27 13.56 12.12
N LEU A 257 30.83 12.35 12.00
CA LEU A 257 30.31 11.16 12.69
C LEU A 257 30.38 11.30 14.20
N ILE A 258 31.48 11.87 14.72
CA ILE A 258 31.65 12.11 16.16
C ILE A 258 30.58 13.08 16.68
N GLU A 259 30.33 14.18 15.98
CA GLU A 259 29.29 15.14 16.37
C GLU A 259 27.88 14.53 16.32
N LEU A 260 27.58 13.73 15.30
CA LEU A 260 26.30 13.01 15.19
C LEU A 260 26.09 12.00 16.33
N LEU A 261 27.16 11.34 16.77
CA LEU A 261 27.09 10.31 17.81
C LEU A 261 27.09 10.87 19.24
N LYS A 262 27.72 12.03 19.48
CA LYS A 262 27.68 12.72 20.79
C LYS A 262 26.25 13.03 21.26
N GLY A 263 25.35 13.31 20.31
CA GLY A 263 23.94 13.57 20.61
C GLY A 263 23.11 12.31 20.89
N ARG A 264 23.65 11.10 20.66
CA ARG A 264 22.91 9.83 20.70
C ARG A 264 23.48 8.81 21.69
N ILE A 265 24.77 8.91 22.00
CA ILE A 265 25.48 7.97 22.87
C ILE A 265 26.09 8.76 24.03
N PRO A 266 25.78 8.43 25.30
CA PRO A 266 26.30 9.13 26.47
C PRO A 266 27.73 8.68 26.79
N VAL A 267 28.66 8.97 25.89
CA VAL A 267 30.09 8.61 25.99
C VAL A 267 30.95 9.83 25.66
N GLU A 268 32.07 10.00 26.35
CA GLU A 268 32.98 11.12 26.11
C GLU A 268 33.59 11.06 24.69
N SER A 269 33.88 12.24 24.12
CA SER A 269 34.38 12.36 22.74
C SER A 269 35.63 11.52 22.46
N VAL A 270 36.53 11.42 23.45
CA VAL A 270 37.80 10.68 23.33
C VAL A 270 37.55 9.18 23.30
N ASP A 271 36.64 8.69 24.13
CA ASP A 271 36.22 7.29 24.14
C ASP A 271 35.49 6.93 22.84
N LEU A 272 34.68 7.85 22.31
CA LEU A 272 33.95 7.66 21.06
C LEU A 272 34.89 7.60 19.85
N GLN A 273 35.95 8.41 19.83
CA GLN A 273 37.03 8.31 18.84
C GLN A 273 37.73 6.95 18.89
N ASN A 274 38.10 6.49 20.09
CA ASN A 274 38.75 5.19 20.27
C ASN A 274 37.85 4.03 19.81
N LEU A 275 36.55 4.10 20.11
CA LEU A 275 35.57 3.10 19.65
C LEU A 275 35.40 3.12 18.13
N LEU A 276 35.31 4.30 17.50
CA LEU A 276 35.24 4.43 16.04
C LEU A 276 36.49 3.89 15.34
N LEU A 277 37.68 4.20 15.87
CA LEU A 277 38.95 3.69 15.36
C LEU A 277 39.05 2.17 15.55
N SER A 278 38.61 1.63 16.69
CA SER A 278 38.57 0.18 16.92
C SER A 278 37.63 -0.51 15.95
N LEU A 279 36.42 0.01 15.76
CA LEU A 279 35.46 -0.47 14.77
C LEU A 279 36.03 -0.41 13.35
N SER A 280 36.71 0.68 13.00
CA SER A 280 37.37 0.81 11.68
C SER A 280 38.52 -0.19 11.51
N TRP A 281 39.37 -0.35 12.52
CA TRP A 281 40.47 -1.33 12.50
C TRP A 281 39.97 -2.77 12.39
N LYS A 282 38.87 -3.08 13.08
CA LYS A 282 38.17 -4.37 12.97
C LYS A 282 37.36 -4.52 11.67
N GLY A 283 37.35 -3.51 10.79
CA GLY A 283 36.74 -3.54 9.46
C GLY A 283 35.23 -3.26 9.43
N PHE A 284 34.67 -2.72 10.52
CA PHE A 284 33.24 -2.39 10.65
C PHE A 284 32.87 -1.04 10.04
N LEU A 285 33.81 -0.11 9.88
CA LEU A 285 33.57 1.24 9.38
C LEU A 285 34.70 1.68 8.44
N ILE A 286 34.34 2.36 7.35
CA ILE A 286 35.29 3.10 6.51
C ILE A 286 35.16 4.56 6.90
N LEU A 287 36.20 5.09 7.53
CA LEU A 287 36.25 6.48 7.99
C LEU A 287 37.09 7.28 7.00
N LYS A 288 36.53 8.37 6.46
CA LYS A 288 37.31 9.34 5.67
C LYS A 288 37.92 10.36 6.62
N LEU A 289 39.25 10.41 6.64
CA LEU A 289 40.01 11.46 7.29
C LEU A 289 40.29 12.55 6.25
N ILE A 290 39.68 13.71 6.41
CA ILE A 290 40.06 14.91 5.67
C ILE A 290 41.11 15.62 6.51
N THR A 291 42.35 15.60 6.04
CA THR A 291 43.42 16.46 6.57
C THR A 291 43.33 17.79 5.84
N GLU A 292 43.04 18.87 6.57
CA GLU A 292 43.32 20.25 6.10
C GLU A 292 44.83 20.50 6.00
#